data_AF-A0A963B8W7-F1
#
_entry.id   AF-A0A963B8W7-F1
#
_cell.length_a   1.000
_cell.length_b   1.000
_cell.length_c   1.000
_cell.angle_alpha   90.00
_cell.angle_beta   90.00
_cell.angle_gamma   90.00
#
_symmetry.space_group_name_H-M   'P 1'
#
loop_
_entity.id
_entity.type
_entity.pdbx_description
1 polymer ?
#
loop_
_entity_poly.entity_id
_entity_poly.type
_entity_poly.pdbx_seq_one_letter_code
_entity_poly.pdbx_strand_id
1 'polypeptide(L)' 'MKLSNIEELIECDGQINVGYTNPLGCVAVANDEHNTLAMLKRRPEESFMDLLKRLDQAIERAIEHEEYIDEINS' A
#
# COMPACT_ATOMS: atom_id res chain seq x y z
N MET A 1 -3.63 -2.22 17.10
CA MET A 1 -2.45 -2.19 16.22
C MET A 1 -2.46 -0.85 15.53
N LYS A 2 -1.32 -0.16 15.49
CA LYS A 2 -1.18 1.15 14.84
C LYS A 2 -0.64 0.94 13.42
N LEU A 3 -1.11 1.72 12.45
CA LEU A 3 -0.63 1.71 11.06
C LEU A 3 0.28 2.94 10.89
N SER A 4 1.44 2.90 11.54
CA SER A 4 2.28 4.09 11.71
C SER A 4 2.81 4.62 10.38
N ASN A 5 3.16 3.74 9.44
CA ASN A 5 3.73 4.14 8.15
C ASN A 5 2.66 4.75 7.26
N ILE A 6 1.42 4.24 7.31
CA ILE A 6 0.27 4.86 6.63
C ILE A 6 -0.06 6.22 7.24
N GLU A 7 -0.07 6.34 8.58
CA GLU A 7 -0.32 7.61 9.26
C GLU A 7 0.73 8.66 8.88
N GLU A 8 2.01 8.31 8.98
CA GLU A 8 3.12 9.20 8.64
C GLU A 8 3.10 9.59 7.16
N LEU A 9 2.80 8.65 6.25
CA LEU A 9 2.65 8.94 4.83
C LEU A 9 1.58 10.01 4.58
N ILE A 10 0.43 9.91 5.23
CA ILE A 10 -0.68 10.88 5.07
C ILE A 10 -0.33 12.23 5.70
N GLU A 11 0.44 12.25 6.79
CA GLU A 11 0.94 13.47 7.43
C GLU A 11 2.02 14.19 6.60
N CYS A 12 2.75 13.46 5.76
CA CYS A 12 3.83 13.95 4.89
C CYS A 12 3.43 14.03 3.41
N ASP A 13 2.22 14.53 3.13
CA ASP A 13 1.71 14.82 1.77
C ASP A 13 1.53 13.60 0.84
N GLY A 14 1.60 12.38 1.38
CA GLY A 14 1.28 11.15 0.67
C GLY A 14 -0.19 10.76 0.74
N GLN A 15 -0.51 9.63 0.10
CA GLN A 15 -1.87 9.11 0.05
C GLN A 15 -1.91 7.58 -0.03
N ILE A 16 -3.02 7.03 0.42
CA ILE A 16 -3.42 5.66 0.11
C ILE A 16 -4.73 5.64 -0.67
N ASN A 17 -4.82 4.80 -1.69
CA ASN A 17 -6.06 4.50 -2.41
C ASN A 17 -6.41 3.04 -2.23
N VAL A 18 -7.62 2.75 -1.73
CA VAL A 18 -8.13 1.38 -1.64
C VAL A 18 -9.47 1.29 -2.32
N GLY A 19 -9.58 0.38 -3.29
CA GLY A 19 -10.77 0.30 -4.12
C GLY A 19 -10.75 -0.87 -5.08
N TYR A 20 -11.83 -1.01 -5.85
CA TYR A 20 -11.91 -1.98 -6.93
C TYR A 20 -11.47 -1.34 -8.25
N THR A 21 -10.47 -1.94 -8.91
CA THR A 21 -9.95 -1.52 -10.21
C THR A 21 -10.16 -2.66 -11.20
N ASN A 22 -10.98 -2.46 -12.23
CA ASN A 22 -11.19 -3.47 -13.27
C ASN A 22 -9.98 -3.54 -14.23
N PRO A 23 -9.48 -4.72 -14.64
CA PRO A 23 -9.88 -6.09 -14.26
C PRO A 23 -9.11 -6.67 -13.06
N LEU A 24 -8.29 -5.85 -12.39
CA LEU A 24 -7.37 -6.27 -11.33
C LEU A 24 -8.07 -6.75 -10.06
N GLY A 25 -9.27 -6.26 -9.77
CA GLY A 25 -10.00 -6.56 -8.54
C GLY A 25 -9.78 -5.49 -7.47
N CYS A 26 -9.90 -5.88 -6.19
CA CYS A 26 -9.63 -4.96 -5.08
C CYS A 26 -8.12 -4.77 -4.89
N VAL A 27 -7.66 -3.52 -4.94
CA VAL A 27 -6.26 -3.12 -4.80
C VAL A 27 -6.10 -2.08 -3.71
N ALA A 28 -4.91 -2.02 -3.13
CA ALA A 28 -4.46 -0.95 -2.24
C ALA A 28 -3.14 -0.40 -2.75
N VAL A 29 -3.07 0.92 -2.92
CA VAL A 29 -1.90 1.62 -3.48
C VAL A 29 -1.49 2.72 -2.51
N ALA A 30 -0.19 2.88 -2.30
CA ALA A 30 0.41 3.96 -1.51
C ALA A 30 1.38 4.78 -2.35
N ASN A 31 1.29 6.10 -2.27
CA ASN A 31 2.11 7.04 -3.04
C ASN A 31 2.55 8.21 -2.15
N ASP A 32 3.76 8.71 -2.37
CA ASP A 32 4.16 10.06 -1.94
C ASP A 32 4.04 11.06 -3.11
N GLU A 33 4.57 12.28 -2.97
CA GLU A 33 4.55 13.29 -4.03
C GLU A 33 5.31 12.91 -5.32
N HIS A 34 6.20 11.92 -5.25
CA HIS A 34 7.17 11.61 -6.29
C HIS A 34 7.06 10.19 -6.83
N ASN A 35 6.66 9.23 -5.99
CA ASN A 35 6.80 7.80 -6.20
C ASN A 35 5.54 7.03 -5.82
N THR A 36 5.34 5.88 -6.47
CA THR A 36 4.47 4.84 -5.92
C THR A 36 5.29 3.95 -5.00
N LEU A 37 4.97 3.93 -3.72
CA LEU A 37 5.69 3.18 -2.70
C LEU A 37 5.29 1.70 -2.71
N ALA A 38 3.99 1.42 -2.87
CA ALA A 38 3.48 0.06 -2.90
C ALA A 38 2.19 -0.05 -3.73
N MET A 39 2.05 -1.16 -4.45
CA MET A 39 0.83 -1.59 -5.12
C MET A 39 0.52 -3.03 -4.72
N LEU A 40 -0.56 -3.22 -3.95
CA LEU A 40 -0.98 -4.54 -3.47
C LEU A 40 -2.32 -4.94 -4.07
N LYS A 41 -2.44 -6.22 -4.41
CA LYS A 41 -3.73 -6.84 -4.76
C LYS A 41 -4.28 -7.56 -3.55
N ARG A 42 -5.56 -7.32 -3.22
CA ARG A 42 -6.22 -8.01 -2.13
C ARG A 42 -6.34 -9.49 -2.44
N ARG A 43 -5.91 -10.33 -1.50
CA ARG A 43 -5.99 -11.79 -1.62
C ARG A 43 -7.41 -12.30 -1.26
N PRO A 44 -7.89 -13.42 -1.81
CA PRO A 44 -9.26 -13.90 -1.57
C PRO A 44 -9.65 -14.08 -0.10
N GLU A 45 -8.73 -14.57 0.73
CA GLU A 45 -8.96 -14.83 2.16
C GLU A 45 -8.48 -13.68 3.07
N GLU A 46 -7.98 -12.60 2.48
CA GLU A 46 -7.43 -11.48 3.23
C GLU A 46 -8.53 -10.53 3.70
N SER A 47 -8.55 -10.26 5.01
CA SER A 47 -9.42 -9.22 5.57
C SER A 47 -8.94 -7.83 5.16
N PHE A 48 -9.83 -6.84 5.18
CA PHE A 48 -9.44 -5.46 4.87
C PHE A 48 -8.34 -4.95 5.82
N MET A 49 -8.41 -5.30 7.10
CA MET A 49 -7.37 -4.93 8.07
C MET A 49 -6.03 -5.60 7.77
N ASP A 50 -6.03 -6.84 7.29
CA ASP A 50 -4.78 -7.52 6.92
C ASP A 50 -4.16 -6.91 5.67
N LEU A 51 -4.97 -6.51 4.68
CA LEU A 51 -4.51 -5.73 3.53
C LEU A 51 -3.84 -4.42 3.97
N LEU A 52 -4.47 -3.68 4.90
CA LEU A 52 -3.89 -2.42 5.41
C LEU A 52 -2.59 -2.64 6.19
N LYS A 53 -2.47 -3.70 7.01
CA LYS A 53 -1.20 -4.03 7.66
C LYS A 53 -0.10 -4.36 6.66
N ARG A 54 -0.46 -5.05 5.58
CA ARG A 54 0.47 -5.44 4.52
C ARG A 54 0.92 -4.22 3.71
N LEU A 55 0.00 -3.28 3.47
CA LEU A 55 0.32 -1.98 2.86
C LEU A 55 1.26 -1.17 3.77
N ASP A 56 0.97 -1.11 5.07
CA ASP A 56 1.81 -0.41 6.05
C ASP A 56 3.24 -0.95 6.07
N GLN A 57 3.41 -2.28 6.06
CA GLN A 57 4.73 -2.92 5.95
C GLN A 57 5.40 -2.70 4.58
N ALA A 58 4.62 -2.59 3.51
CA ALA A 58 5.17 -2.33 2.19
C ALA A 58 5.70 -0.88 2.07
N ILE A 59 5.04 0.08 2.72
CA ILE A 59 5.52 1.46 2.83
C ILE A 59 6.85 1.52 3.58
N GLU A 60 6.94 0.85 4.74
CA GLU A 60 8.21 0.76 5.51
C GLU A 60 9.36 0.24 4.63
N ARG A 61 9.13 -0.84 3.88
CA ARG A 61 10.15 -1.41 2.98
C ARG A 61 10.55 -0.46 1.86
N ALA A 62 9.61 0.25 1.27
CA ALA A 62 9.90 1.22 0.22
C ALA A 62 10.74 2.39 0.75
N ILE A 63 10.44 2.89 1.96
CA ILE A 63 11.13 4.03 2.57
C ILE A 63 12.51 3.64 3.13
N GLU A 64 12.58 2.57 3.92
CA GLU A 64 13.80 2.19 4.65
C GLU A 64 14.78 1.34 3.84
N HIS A 65 14.29 0.66 2.80
CA HIS A 65 15.07 -0.33 2.06
C HIS A 65 15.05 -0.12 0.54
N GLU A 66 14.36 0.90 0.04
CA GLU A 66 14.14 1.13 -1.40
C GLU A 66 13.52 -0.10 -2.10
N GLU A 67 12.80 -0.94 -1.35
CA GLU A 67 12.14 -2.15 -1.83
C GLU A 67 10.67 -1.87 -2.17
N TYR A 68 10.42 -1.45 -3.40
CA TYR A 68 9.07 -1.17 -3.90
C TYR A 68 8.31 -2.46 -4.23
N ILE A 69 7.20 -2.70 -3.53
CA ILE A 69 6.34 -3.88 -3.79
C ILE A 69 5.28 -3.52 -4.83
N ASP A 70 5.35 -4.15 -6.00
CA ASP A 70 4.36 -4.01 -7.07
C ASP A 70 3.75 -5.37 -7.45
N GLU A 71 2.64 -5.74 -6.80
CA GLU A 71 1.88 -6.97 -7.13
C GLU A 71 1.00 -6.82 -8.38
N ILE A 72 0.91 -5.63 -8.97
CA ILE A 72 0.01 -5.33 -10.10
C ILE A 72 0.74 -5.52 -11.44
N ASN A 73 2.00 -5.07 -11.53
CA ASN A 73 2.79 -5.13 -12.76
C ASN A 73 3.85 -6.25 -12.79
N SER A 74 3.89 -7.10 -11.75
CA SER A 74 4.78 -8.28 -11.67
C SER A 74 4.33 -9.46 -12.54
#